data_AF-A0A139NH45-F1
#
_entry.id   AF-A0A139NH45-F1
#
_cell.length_a   1.000
_cell.length_b   1.000
_cell.length_c   1.000
_cell.angle_alpha   90.00
_cell.angle_beta   90.00
_cell.angle_gamma   90.00
#
_symmetry.space_group_name_H-M   'P 1'
#
loop_
_entity.id
_entity.type
_entity.pdbx_description
1 polymer ?
#
loop_
_entity_poly.entity_id
_entity_poly.type
_entity_poly.pdbx_seq_one_letter_code
_entity_poly.pdbx_strand_id
1 'polypeptide(L)'
;MKIKKQFYYFAGASILLASIAFFSYQEKKQRQLYGEVSIENLNYLYEDTLTQLDALALTKSAVVQSYTIDKASIHEKNQQIFLDLKINRSDDHKVHLELAKDKEGDFTITKSTPSTALQTKLEAKPYKDTLKEIENHLQEVRNRDKWDEGIRTAYYEHVRQKMKKAKLTQLTDTLNEMSQEAKEIGSAVYTDFFVWSDLSSREKLSLVLEHMQAEIDQYHFLQMGTNGYRFSKTLEPTSDFYSFFRQEILKTYKTKEGLKADELGEKLHLFRSHIDKQAIDYIRDNFDGANDYEKLLNYTRQKNIKVDYTTGAVFHNRTYGEFSYTQNMKVQVPQANISGNYGTNNARFIEYIVNINTGNFVSEWNVYRQLPDGTYDSNPDHYTIEEGGDAANTESANYGLSKGLNKDVPVALARTHGSLDVSHPADTDIRRKMTKKWRPAASLNKGGRYADLVKKGGTSDVKRWREIEDEDRLQAYNDFIASTSVGDGFDLFYQRINQEQTSNN
;
A
#
# COMPACT_ATOMS: atom_id res chain seq x y z
N MET A 1 -76.03 -8.48 -47.56
CA MET A 1 -74.67 -9.08 -47.65
C MET A 1 -73.51 -8.12 -47.29
N LYS A 2 -73.65 -6.78 -47.36
CA LYS A 2 -72.59 -5.79 -47.01
C LYS A 2 -72.26 -5.66 -45.50
N ILE A 3 -73.26 -5.79 -44.62
CA ILE A 3 -73.11 -5.55 -43.17
C ILE A 3 -72.28 -6.66 -42.47
N LYS A 4 -72.41 -7.93 -42.88
CA LYS A 4 -71.59 -9.03 -42.33
C LYS A 4 -70.10 -8.85 -42.65
N LYS A 5 -69.73 -8.38 -43.85
CA LYS A 5 -68.32 -8.13 -44.23
C LYS A 5 -67.67 -7.01 -43.41
N GLN A 6 -68.41 -5.94 -43.07
CA GLN A 6 -67.90 -4.86 -42.22
C GLN A 6 -67.67 -5.31 -40.77
N PHE A 7 -68.55 -6.16 -40.22
CA PHE A 7 -68.40 -6.67 -38.85
C PHE A 7 -67.16 -7.57 -38.69
N TYR A 8 -66.88 -8.44 -39.68
CA TYR A 8 -65.64 -9.25 -39.70
C TYR A 8 -64.39 -8.39 -39.86
N TYR A 9 -64.44 -7.30 -40.62
CA TYR A 9 -63.33 -6.35 -40.75
C TYR A 9 -63.05 -5.59 -39.45
N PHE A 10 -64.08 -5.14 -38.73
CA PHE A 10 -63.94 -4.45 -37.44
C PHE A 10 -63.45 -5.40 -36.33
N ALA A 11 -63.99 -6.62 -36.24
CA ALA A 11 -63.52 -7.62 -35.29
C ALA A 11 -62.05 -8.02 -35.57
N GLY A 12 -61.69 -8.20 -36.85
CA GLY A 12 -60.31 -8.48 -37.25
C GLY A 12 -59.36 -7.32 -36.96
N ALA A 13 -59.76 -6.08 -37.21
CA ALA A 13 -58.97 -4.89 -36.91
C ALA A 13 -58.77 -4.68 -35.40
N SER A 14 -59.79 -4.92 -34.57
CA SER A 14 -59.69 -4.84 -33.11
C SER A 14 -58.79 -5.92 -32.52
N ILE A 15 -58.85 -7.15 -33.04
CA ILE A 15 -57.93 -8.24 -32.65
C ILE A 15 -56.49 -7.88 -33.07
N LEU A 16 -56.30 -7.33 -34.27
CA LEU A 16 -54.98 -6.90 -34.74
C LEU A 16 -54.42 -5.76 -33.87
N LEU A 17 -55.22 -4.75 -33.54
CA LEU A 17 -54.82 -3.63 -32.67
C LEU A 17 -54.53 -4.09 -31.24
N ALA A 18 -55.35 -4.99 -30.67
CA ALA A 18 -55.09 -5.59 -29.36
C ALA A 18 -53.80 -6.42 -29.37
N SER A 19 -53.54 -7.14 -30.46
CA SER A 19 -52.29 -7.89 -30.66
C SER A 19 -51.10 -6.95 -30.73
N ILE A 20 -51.16 -5.89 -31.54
CA ILE A 20 -50.09 -4.88 -31.66
C ILE A 20 -49.83 -4.19 -30.30
N ALA A 21 -50.87 -3.82 -29.57
CA ALA A 21 -50.75 -3.21 -28.25
C ALA A 21 -50.13 -4.17 -27.24
N PHE A 22 -50.51 -5.44 -27.26
CA PHE A 22 -49.92 -6.49 -26.43
C PHE A 22 -48.44 -6.72 -26.76
N PHE A 23 -48.09 -6.85 -28.04
CA PHE A 23 -46.69 -6.96 -28.48
C PHE A 23 -45.87 -5.74 -28.05
N SER A 24 -46.40 -4.54 -28.23
CA SER A 24 -45.73 -3.29 -27.83
C SER A 24 -45.52 -3.22 -26.30
N TYR A 25 -46.50 -3.70 -25.52
CA TYR A 25 -46.38 -3.78 -24.06
C TYR A 25 -45.30 -4.78 -23.62
N GLN A 26 -45.28 -5.98 -24.21
CA GLN A 26 -44.27 -6.99 -23.92
C GLN A 26 -42.85 -6.51 -24.28
N GLU A 27 -42.70 -5.87 -25.45
CA GLU A 27 -41.43 -5.32 -25.88
C GLU A 27 -40.94 -4.21 -24.94
N LYS A 28 -41.84 -3.33 -24.48
CA LYS A 28 -41.51 -2.30 -23.49
C LYS A 28 -41.08 -2.91 -22.16
N LYS A 29 -41.79 -3.93 -21.68
CA LYS A 29 -41.44 -4.66 -20.44
C LYS A 29 -40.07 -5.33 -20.56
N GLN A 30 -39.79 -5.99 -21.68
CA GLN A 30 -38.51 -6.66 -21.93
C GLN A 30 -37.34 -5.66 -22.01
N ARG A 31 -37.53 -4.50 -22.67
CA ARG A 31 -36.53 -3.43 -22.70
C ARG A 31 -36.23 -2.88 -21.30
N GLN A 32 -37.26 -2.70 -20.47
CA GLN A 32 -37.09 -2.26 -19.09
C GLN A 32 -36.28 -3.27 -18.27
N LEU A 33 -36.67 -4.54 -18.29
CA LEU A 33 -35.96 -5.60 -17.57
C LEU A 33 -34.51 -5.71 -18.03
N TYR A 34 -34.26 -5.65 -19.35
CA TYR A 34 -32.89 -5.61 -19.87
C TYR A 34 -32.11 -4.42 -19.33
N GLY A 35 -32.72 -3.22 -19.31
CA GLY A 35 -32.10 -2.02 -18.76
C GLY A 35 -31.72 -2.16 -17.29
N GLU A 36 -32.53 -2.86 -16.49
CA GLU A 36 -32.27 -3.10 -15.06
C GLU A 36 -31.13 -4.11 -14.83
N VAL A 37 -31.06 -5.18 -15.63
CA VAL A 37 -30.05 -6.24 -15.45
C VAL A 37 -28.75 -6.03 -16.25
N SER A 38 -28.69 -5.04 -17.14
CA SER A 38 -27.47 -4.71 -17.91
C SER A 38 -26.74 -3.48 -17.38
N ILE A 39 -27.12 -2.99 -16.21
CA ILE A 39 -26.41 -1.89 -15.54
C ILE A 39 -25.00 -2.37 -15.23
N GLU A 40 -24.01 -1.52 -15.51
CA GLU A 40 -22.59 -1.83 -15.31
C GLU A 40 -22.27 -2.26 -13.88
N ASN A 41 -23.00 -1.72 -12.89
CA ASN A 41 -22.90 -2.10 -11.49
C ASN A 41 -23.28 -3.57 -11.23
N LEU A 42 -23.89 -4.32 -12.14
CA LEU A 42 -24.16 -5.75 -11.95
C LEU A 42 -23.07 -6.65 -12.54
N ASN A 43 -22.12 -6.08 -13.28
CA ASN A 43 -21.03 -6.86 -13.87
C ASN A 43 -20.25 -7.61 -12.79
N TYR A 44 -19.98 -7.01 -11.63
CA TYR A 44 -19.27 -7.70 -10.54
C TYR A 44 -19.99 -8.97 -10.10
N LEU A 45 -21.33 -8.95 -10.05
CA LEU A 45 -22.15 -10.06 -9.59
C LEU A 45 -22.10 -11.23 -10.59
N TYR A 46 -22.09 -10.90 -11.88
CA TYR A 46 -21.92 -11.89 -12.95
C TYR A 46 -20.50 -12.46 -12.97
N GLU A 47 -19.49 -11.61 -12.89
CA GLU A 47 -18.09 -12.04 -12.88
C GLU A 47 -17.80 -12.94 -11.67
N ASP A 48 -18.26 -12.59 -10.47
CA ASP A 48 -18.13 -13.41 -9.26
C ASP A 48 -18.80 -14.79 -9.42
N THR A 49 -20.00 -14.82 -10.01
CA THR A 49 -20.68 -16.10 -10.30
C THR A 49 -19.90 -16.95 -11.28
N LEU A 50 -19.29 -16.34 -12.30
CA LEU A 50 -18.50 -17.06 -13.30
C LEU A 50 -17.16 -17.54 -12.72
N THR A 51 -16.50 -16.78 -11.84
CA THR A 51 -15.25 -17.20 -11.20
C THR A 51 -15.46 -18.34 -10.19
N GLN A 52 -16.65 -18.42 -9.58
CA GLN A 52 -17.06 -19.58 -8.76
C GLN A 52 -17.27 -20.84 -9.60
N LEU A 53 -17.75 -20.71 -10.83
CA LEU A 53 -17.95 -21.84 -11.76
C LEU A 53 -16.64 -22.28 -12.43
N ASP A 54 -15.79 -21.33 -12.79
CA ASP A 54 -14.54 -21.53 -13.48
C ASP A 54 -13.45 -20.66 -12.83
N ALA A 55 -12.48 -21.29 -12.16
CA ALA A 55 -11.43 -20.57 -11.44
C ALA A 55 -10.56 -19.67 -12.33
N LEU A 56 -10.49 -19.96 -13.63
CA LEU A 56 -9.77 -19.16 -14.62
C LEU A 56 -10.70 -18.25 -15.44
N ALA A 57 -11.98 -18.10 -15.05
CA ALA A 57 -12.97 -17.35 -15.82
C ALA A 57 -12.45 -15.99 -16.31
N LEU A 58 -12.88 -15.63 -17.50
CA LEU A 58 -12.57 -14.37 -18.20
C LEU A 58 -11.10 -14.22 -18.59
N THR A 59 -10.37 -15.34 -18.63
CA THR A 59 -9.02 -15.43 -19.19
C THR A 59 -9.02 -16.15 -20.53
N LYS A 60 -7.94 -16.01 -21.31
CA LYS A 60 -7.75 -16.77 -22.57
C LYS A 60 -7.64 -18.28 -22.38
N SER A 61 -7.32 -18.72 -21.16
CA SER A 61 -7.05 -20.12 -20.83
C SER A 61 -8.24 -20.83 -20.19
N ALA A 62 -9.31 -20.08 -19.88
CA ALA A 62 -10.51 -20.62 -19.27
C ALA A 62 -11.44 -21.35 -20.26
N VAL A 63 -12.38 -22.11 -19.70
CA VAL A 63 -13.57 -22.56 -20.43
C VAL A 63 -14.54 -21.39 -20.60
N VAL A 64 -14.71 -20.57 -19.58
CA VAL A 64 -15.52 -19.34 -19.59
C VAL A 64 -14.62 -18.14 -19.93
N GLN A 65 -14.48 -17.77 -21.20
CA GLN A 65 -13.55 -16.70 -21.63
C GLN A 65 -14.22 -15.34 -21.76
N SER A 66 -15.51 -15.33 -22.08
CA SER A 66 -16.35 -14.13 -22.13
C SER A 66 -17.81 -14.48 -21.89
N TYR A 67 -18.61 -13.48 -21.54
CA TYR A 67 -20.05 -13.62 -21.43
C TYR A 67 -20.78 -12.46 -22.09
N THR A 68 -22.03 -12.69 -22.46
CA THR A 68 -23.00 -11.66 -22.87
C THR A 68 -24.38 -12.04 -22.37
N ILE A 69 -25.17 -11.06 -21.92
CA ILE A 69 -26.56 -11.29 -21.51
C ILE A 69 -27.41 -11.67 -22.73
N ASP A 70 -28.12 -12.81 -22.66
CA ASP A 70 -29.11 -13.20 -23.66
C ASP A 70 -30.40 -12.41 -23.47
N LYS A 71 -30.56 -11.33 -24.23
CA LYS A 71 -31.74 -10.44 -24.19
C LYS A 71 -33.07 -11.20 -24.29
N ALA A 72 -33.11 -12.28 -25.07
CA ALA A 72 -34.33 -13.05 -25.32
C ALA A 72 -34.73 -13.94 -24.12
N SER A 73 -33.78 -14.28 -23.26
CA SER A 73 -34.01 -15.12 -22.08
C SER A 73 -34.62 -14.38 -20.89
N ILE A 74 -34.54 -13.04 -20.89
CA ILE A 74 -34.88 -12.23 -19.73
C ILE A 74 -36.39 -12.23 -19.50
N HIS A 75 -36.80 -12.71 -18.34
CA HIS A 75 -38.18 -12.67 -17.92
C HIS A 75 -38.30 -12.57 -16.41
N GLU A 76 -39.47 -12.14 -15.95
CA GLU A 76 -39.78 -11.98 -14.54
C GLU A 76 -40.92 -12.92 -14.15
N LYS A 77 -40.75 -13.67 -13.07
CA LYS A 77 -41.75 -14.57 -12.52
C LYS A 77 -41.65 -14.57 -11.00
N ASN A 78 -42.77 -14.41 -10.30
CA ASN A 78 -42.83 -14.42 -8.83
C ASN A 78 -41.82 -13.47 -8.15
N GLN A 79 -41.67 -12.24 -8.67
CA GLN A 79 -40.70 -11.24 -8.18
C GLN A 79 -39.22 -11.64 -8.31
N GLN A 80 -38.92 -12.71 -9.04
CA GLN A 80 -37.57 -13.08 -9.45
C GLN A 80 -37.35 -12.77 -10.93
N ILE A 81 -36.14 -12.34 -11.26
CA ILE A 81 -35.70 -12.15 -12.64
C ILE A 81 -34.85 -13.34 -13.04
N PHE A 82 -35.14 -13.88 -14.22
CA PHE A 82 -34.43 -14.99 -14.81
C PHE A 82 -33.73 -14.50 -16.08
N LEU A 83 -32.46 -14.86 -16.26
CA LEU A 83 -31.70 -14.56 -17.47
C LEU A 83 -30.61 -15.58 -17.74
N ASP A 84 -30.18 -15.69 -18.99
CA ASP A 84 -29.05 -16.50 -19.41
C ASP A 84 -27.84 -15.60 -19.72
N LEU A 85 -26.67 -15.99 -19.23
CA LEU A 85 -25.40 -15.52 -19.75
C LEU A 85 -24.95 -16.47 -20.86
N LYS A 86 -24.83 -15.98 -22.09
CA LYS A 86 -24.18 -16.73 -23.19
C LYS A 86 -22.68 -16.70 -22.99
N ILE A 87 -22.07 -17.87 -22.87
CA ILE A 87 -20.64 -18.03 -22.68
C ILE A 87 -19.96 -18.17 -24.04
N ASN A 88 -18.88 -17.40 -24.25
CA ASN A 88 -18.10 -17.38 -25.48
C ASN A 88 -18.97 -17.17 -26.74
N ARG A 89 -20.06 -16.40 -26.61
CA ARG A 89 -21.06 -16.14 -27.66
C ARG A 89 -21.74 -17.41 -28.21
N SER A 90 -21.80 -18.47 -27.42
CA SER A 90 -22.43 -19.73 -27.80
C SER A 90 -23.88 -19.80 -27.31
N ASP A 91 -24.77 -20.35 -28.12
CA ASP A 91 -26.14 -20.65 -27.70
C ASP A 91 -26.23 -21.92 -26.84
N ASP A 92 -25.32 -22.88 -27.05
CA ASP A 92 -25.27 -24.12 -26.26
C ASP A 92 -24.57 -23.98 -24.91
N HIS A 93 -23.63 -23.02 -24.78
CA HIS A 93 -22.89 -22.80 -23.53
C HIS A 93 -23.47 -21.59 -22.81
N LYS A 94 -24.31 -21.85 -21.81
CA LYS A 94 -25.00 -20.82 -21.03
C LYS A 94 -24.86 -21.03 -19.54
N VAL A 95 -25.02 -19.95 -18.78
CA VAL A 95 -25.27 -19.97 -17.34
C VAL A 95 -26.63 -19.33 -17.08
N HIS A 96 -27.57 -20.12 -16.59
CA HIS A 96 -28.90 -19.66 -16.18
C HIS A 96 -28.78 -19.00 -14.80
N LEU A 97 -29.24 -17.76 -14.68
CA LEU A 97 -29.23 -16.98 -13.44
C LEU A 97 -30.64 -16.70 -12.97
N GLU A 98 -30.85 -16.85 -11.66
CA GLU A 98 -32.04 -16.41 -10.94
C GLU A 98 -31.60 -15.26 -10.02
N LEU A 99 -32.24 -14.10 -10.17
CA LEU A 99 -31.96 -12.90 -9.39
C LEU A 99 -33.18 -12.51 -8.56
N ALA A 100 -32.93 -12.04 -7.34
CA ALA A 100 -33.92 -11.42 -6.48
C ALA A 100 -33.55 -9.96 -6.20
N LYS A 101 -34.58 -9.11 -6.07
CA LYS A 101 -34.42 -7.75 -5.55
C LYS A 101 -34.59 -7.78 -4.04
N ASP A 102 -33.70 -7.10 -3.31
CA ASP A 102 -33.91 -6.83 -1.90
C ASP A 102 -34.88 -5.66 -1.67
N LYS A 103 -35.03 -5.24 -0.41
CA LYS A 103 -35.94 -4.16 -0.02
C LYS A 103 -35.49 -2.79 -0.51
N GLU A 104 -34.20 -2.63 -0.79
CA GLU A 104 -33.57 -1.41 -1.29
C GLU A 104 -33.57 -1.36 -2.82
N GLY A 105 -33.88 -2.49 -3.47
CA GLY A 105 -33.98 -2.65 -4.91
C GLY A 105 -32.72 -3.20 -5.56
N ASP A 106 -31.73 -3.61 -4.75
CA ASP A 106 -30.48 -4.17 -5.22
C ASP A 106 -30.64 -5.64 -5.58
N PHE A 107 -29.85 -6.07 -6.58
CA PHE A 107 -29.92 -7.42 -7.10
C PHE A 107 -28.94 -8.35 -6.41
N THR A 108 -29.42 -9.56 -6.11
CA THR A 108 -28.59 -10.69 -5.68
C THR A 108 -28.85 -11.89 -6.59
N ILE A 109 -27.81 -12.66 -6.91
CA ILE A 109 -27.98 -13.95 -7.59
C ILE A 109 -28.35 -14.99 -6.54
N THR A 110 -29.57 -15.51 -6.63
CA THR A 110 -30.07 -16.56 -5.74
C THR A 110 -29.72 -17.95 -6.23
N LYS A 111 -29.46 -18.09 -7.54
CA LYS A 111 -29.05 -19.36 -8.14
C LYS A 111 -28.33 -19.14 -9.47
N SER A 112 -27.33 -19.96 -9.72
CA SER A 112 -26.65 -20.08 -11.01
C SER A 112 -26.63 -21.54 -11.43
N THR A 113 -26.88 -21.83 -12.71
CA THR A 113 -26.89 -23.20 -13.23
C THR A 113 -26.31 -23.23 -14.64
N PRO A 114 -25.15 -23.87 -14.86
CA PRO A 114 -24.60 -24.02 -16.21
C PRO A 114 -25.44 -25.01 -17.04
N SER A 115 -25.55 -24.72 -18.33
CA SER A 115 -26.07 -25.66 -19.34
C SER A 115 -25.27 -26.97 -19.35
N THR A 116 -25.88 -28.08 -19.78
CA THR A 116 -25.22 -29.40 -19.86
C THR A 116 -23.96 -29.39 -20.74
N ALA A 117 -23.98 -28.64 -21.85
CA ALA A 117 -22.81 -28.54 -22.74
C ALA A 117 -21.65 -27.77 -22.07
N LEU A 118 -21.95 -26.69 -21.34
CA LEU A 118 -20.94 -25.97 -20.54
C LEU A 118 -20.40 -26.83 -19.40
N GLN A 119 -21.28 -27.51 -18.68
CA GLN A 119 -20.90 -28.42 -17.61
C GLN A 119 -19.93 -29.51 -18.12
N THR A 120 -20.23 -30.09 -19.28
CA THR A 120 -19.35 -31.11 -19.92
C THR A 120 -17.95 -30.57 -20.19
N LYS A 121 -17.82 -29.29 -20.60
CA LYS A 121 -16.50 -28.67 -20.80
C LYS A 121 -15.77 -28.38 -19.50
N LEU A 122 -16.48 -27.90 -18.48
CA LEU A 122 -15.93 -27.64 -17.15
C LEU A 122 -15.47 -28.94 -16.46
N GLU A 123 -16.14 -30.05 -16.75
CA GLU A 123 -15.82 -31.38 -16.23
C GLU A 123 -14.84 -32.19 -17.10
N ALA A 124 -14.43 -31.65 -18.24
CA ALA A 124 -13.49 -32.32 -19.13
C ALA A 124 -12.18 -32.61 -18.38
N LYS A 125 -11.74 -33.88 -18.40
CA LYS A 125 -10.58 -34.35 -17.63
C LYS A 125 -9.34 -33.45 -17.78
N PRO A 126 -8.89 -33.04 -18.98
CA PRO A 126 -7.73 -32.15 -19.11
C PRO A 126 -7.89 -30.82 -18.37
N TYR A 127 -9.10 -30.28 -18.33
CA TYR A 127 -9.39 -29.03 -17.63
C TYR A 127 -9.44 -29.23 -16.11
N LYS A 128 -10.05 -30.32 -15.64
CA LYS A 128 -10.05 -30.69 -14.23
C LYS A 128 -8.63 -30.94 -13.70
N ASP A 129 -7.77 -31.54 -14.51
CA ASP A 129 -6.36 -31.73 -14.18
C ASP A 129 -5.62 -30.39 -14.02
N THR A 130 -5.93 -29.41 -14.88
CA THR A 130 -5.42 -28.02 -14.77
C THR A 130 -5.85 -27.37 -13.45
N LEU A 131 -7.15 -27.42 -13.12
CA LEU A 131 -7.64 -26.81 -11.88
C LEU A 131 -7.01 -27.48 -10.64
N LYS A 132 -6.76 -28.79 -10.72
CA LYS A 132 -6.06 -29.53 -9.67
C LYS A 132 -4.59 -29.10 -9.55
N GLU A 133 -3.91 -28.77 -10.65
CA GLU A 133 -2.55 -28.23 -10.61
C GLU A 133 -2.49 -26.89 -9.86
N ILE A 134 -3.44 -25.98 -10.12
CA ILE A 134 -3.55 -24.69 -9.41
C ILE A 134 -3.76 -24.92 -7.91
N GLU A 135 -4.69 -25.81 -7.56
CA GLU A 135 -4.99 -26.15 -6.17
C GLU A 135 -3.78 -26.76 -5.46
N ASN A 136 -3.07 -27.70 -6.11
CA ASN A 136 -1.88 -28.31 -5.53
C ASN A 136 -0.81 -27.25 -5.23
N HIS A 137 -0.54 -26.32 -6.16
CA HIS A 137 0.43 -25.24 -5.93
C HIS A 137 -0.01 -24.30 -4.80
N LEU A 138 -1.31 -23.98 -4.69
CA LEU A 138 -1.83 -23.22 -3.55
C LEU A 138 -1.54 -23.95 -2.24
N GLN A 139 -1.81 -25.25 -2.16
CA GLN A 139 -1.53 -26.03 -0.96
C GLN A 139 -0.03 -26.12 -0.66
N GLU A 140 0.82 -26.24 -1.67
CA GLU A 140 2.28 -26.20 -1.51
C GLU A 140 2.75 -24.86 -0.93
N VAL A 141 2.29 -23.73 -1.48
CA VAL A 141 2.60 -22.39 -0.97
C VAL A 141 2.13 -22.23 0.47
N ARG A 142 0.89 -22.61 0.77
CA ARG A 142 0.34 -22.52 2.14
C ARG A 142 1.11 -23.36 3.14
N ASN A 143 1.41 -24.61 2.81
CA ASN A 143 2.12 -25.51 3.71
C ASN A 143 3.57 -25.08 3.91
N ARG A 144 4.24 -24.61 2.86
CA ARG A 144 5.63 -24.14 2.90
C ARG A 144 5.76 -22.84 3.69
N ASP A 145 4.85 -21.90 3.45
CA ASP A 145 4.93 -20.51 3.93
C ASP A 145 3.97 -20.24 5.10
N LYS A 146 3.32 -21.29 5.63
CA LYS A 146 2.36 -21.23 6.74
C LYS A 146 1.21 -20.23 6.55
N TRP A 147 0.84 -19.94 5.30
CA TRP A 147 -0.38 -19.18 5.02
C TRP A 147 -1.63 -20.01 5.30
N ASP A 148 -2.66 -19.38 5.82
CA ASP A 148 -3.95 -19.99 6.12
C ASP A 148 -4.88 -20.07 4.90
N GLU A 149 -6.14 -20.49 5.08
CA GLU A 149 -7.07 -20.65 3.94
C GLU A 149 -7.53 -19.31 3.36
N GLY A 150 -7.50 -18.23 4.15
CA GLY A 150 -7.95 -16.90 3.73
C GLY A 150 -7.27 -16.40 2.45
N ILE A 151 -6.02 -16.83 2.19
CA ILE A 151 -5.29 -16.44 0.98
C ILE A 151 -5.82 -17.06 -0.32
N ARG A 152 -6.74 -18.05 -0.26
CA ARG A 152 -7.26 -18.75 -1.43
C ARG A 152 -7.81 -17.78 -2.47
N THR A 153 -8.64 -16.83 -2.06
CA THR A 153 -9.26 -15.85 -2.96
C THR A 153 -8.20 -15.00 -3.66
N ALA A 154 -7.25 -14.45 -2.89
CA ALA A 154 -6.13 -13.67 -3.43
C ALA A 154 -5.28 -14.49 -4.42
N TYR A 155 -4.99 -15.74 -4.09
CA TYR A 155 -4.21 -16.63 -4.94
C TYR A 155 -4.88 -16.81 -6.31
N TYR A 156 -6.16 -17.17 -6.33
CA TYR A 156 -6.89 -17.38 -7.58
C TYR A 156 -7.07 -16.09 -8.38
N GLU A 157 -7.23 -14.93 -7.74
CA GLU A 157 -7.24 -13.64 -8.42
C GLU A 157 -5.91 -13.36 -9.14
N HIS A 158 -4.76 -13.57 -8.47
CA HIS A 158 -3.45 -13.38 -9.11
C HIS A 158 -3.22 -14.35 -10.26
N VAL A 159 -3.62 -15.62 -10.12
CA VAL A 159 -3.59 -16.59 -11.22
C VAL A 159 -4.41 -16.07 -12.39
N ARG A 160 -5.65 -15.60 -12.17
CA ARG A 160 -6.48 -15.02 -13.24
C ARG A 160 -5.84 -13.82 -13.90
N GLN A 161 -5.31 -12.87 -13.12
CA GLN A 161 -4.68 -11.66 -13.68
C GLN A 161 -3.49 -12.00 -14.57
N LYS A 162 -2.59 -12.89 -14.12
CA LYS A 162 -1.44 -13.33 -14.93
C LYS A 162 -1.88 -14.17 -16.14
N MET A 163 -2.92 -15.00 -15.99
CA MET A 163 -3.45 -15.84 -17.08
C MET A 163 -4.36 -15.10 -18.07
N LYS A 164 -4.76 -13.85 -17.79
CA LYS A 164 -5.66 -13.05 -18.65
C LYS A 164 -5.21 -13.00 -20.11
N LYS A 165 -3.90 -12.96 -20.35
CA LYS A 165 -3.31 -12.94 -21.70
C LYS A 165 -2.43 -14.16 -22.03
N ALA A 166 -2.10 -14.99 -21.04
CA ALA A 166 -1.26 -16.18 -21.22
C ALA A 166 -2.04 -17.36 -21.78
N LYS A 167 -1.33 -18.31 -22.39
CA LYS A 167 -1.88 -19.59 -22.84
C LYS A 167 -1.84 -20.61 -21.71
N LEU A 168 -2.72 -21.61 -21.77
CA LEU A 168 -2.79 -22.68 -20.78
C LEU A 168 -1.46 -23.44 -20.62
N THR A 169 -0.68 -23.57 -21.69
CA THR A 169 0.65 -24.20 -21.67
C THR A 169 1.69 -23.44 -20.85
N GLN A 170 1.40 -22.20 -20.42
CA GLN A 170 2.27 -21.36 -19.61
C GLN A 170 1.82 -21.33 -18.14
N LEU A 171 0.82 -22.14 -17.76
CA LEU A 171 0.26 -22.13 -16.42
C LEU A 171 1.32 -22.46 -15.37
N THR A 172 2.05 -23.57 -15.54
CA THR A 172 3.07 -24.00 -14.56
C THR A 172 4.13 -22.93 -14.33
N ASP A 173 4.63 -22.29 -15.40
CA ASP A 173 5.59 -21.19 -15.29
C ASP A 173 4.99 -20.00 -14.53
N THR A 174 3.74 -19.66 -14.82
CA THR A 174 3.00 -18.59 -14.11
C THR A 174 2.85 -18.89 -12.62
N LEU A 175 2.53 -20.14 -12.26
CA LEU A 175 2.39 -20.57 -10.86
C LEU A 175 3.75 -20.53 -10.15
N ASN A 176 4.83 -20.93 -10.83
CA ASN A 176 6.19 -20.86 -10.29
C ASN A 176 6.64 -19.41 -10.05
N GLU A 177 6.44 -18.51 -11.01
CA GLU A 177 6.72 -17.08 -10.87
C GLU A 177 5.96 -16.47 -9.69
N MET A 178 4.66 -16.77 -9.58
CA MET A 178 3.82 -16.30 -8.48
C MET A 178 4.29 -16.86 -7.13
N SER A 179 4.75 -18.12 -7.10
CA SER A 179 5.32 -18.73 -5.89
C SER A 179 6.63 -18.08 -5.45
N GLN A 180 7.43 -17.53 -6.37
CA GLN A 180 8.61 -16.72 -6.03
C GLN A 180 8.23 -15.32 -5.57
N GLU A 181 7.28 -14.67 -6.25
CA GLU A 181 6.77 -13.36 -5.87
C GLU A 181 6.16 -13.39 -4.46
N ALA A 182 5.51 -14.50 -4.08
CA ALA A 182 5.00 -14.76 -2.73
C ALA A 182 6.11 -14.91 -1.65
N LYS A 183 7.39 -14.91 -2.02
CA LYS A 183 8.55 -14.87 -1.11
C LYS A 183 9.22 -13.51 -1.01
N GLU A 184 8.66 -12.51 -1.69
CA GLU A 184 9.15 -11.15 -1.66
C GLU A 184 8.23 -10.30 -0.78
N ILE A 185 8.68 -9.95 0.42
CA ILE A 185 7.90 -9.16 1.38
C ILE A 185 7.51 -7.83 0.71
N GLY A 186 6.21 -7.57 0.64
CA GLY A 186 5.66 -6.35 0.03
C GLY A 186 5.54 -6.36 -1.50
N SER A 187 5.77 -7.50 -2.16
CA SER A 187 5.31 -7.70 -3.55
C SER A 187 3.78 -7.67 -3.63
N ALA A 188 3.21 -7.60 -4.84
CA ALA A 188 1.75 -7.59 -5.00
C ALA A 188 1.12 -8.88 -4.45
N VAL A 189 1.69 -10.04 -4.81
CA VAL A 189 1.21 -11.35 -4.33
C VAL A 189 1.35 -11.47 -2.81
N TYR A 190 2.52 -11.12 -2.24
CA TYR A 190 2.72 -11.20 -0.79
C TYR A 190 1.79 -10.26 -0.03
N THR A 191 1.61 -9.04 -0.53
CA THR A 191 0.75 -8.03 0.09
C THR A 191 -0.70 -8.51 0.12
N ASP A 192 -1.21 -9.07 -0.98
CA ASP A 192 -2.56 -9.60 -0.98
C ASP A 192 -2.70 -10.83 -0.09
N PHE A 193 -1.71 -11.72 0.00
CA PHE A 193 -1.76 -12.82 0.97
C PHE A 193 -1.80 -12.30 2.40
N PHE A 194 -0.98 -11.29 2.71
CA PHE A 194 -0.98 -10.62 4.01
C PHE A 194 -2.35 -9.98 4.33
N VAL A 195 -3.00 -9.35 3.35
CA VAL A 195 -4.31 -8.70 3.52
C VAL A 195 -5.42 -9.74 3.70
N TRP A 196 -5.49 -10.73 2.82
CA TRP A 196 -6.58 -11.71 2.75
C TRP A 196 -6.48 -12.85 3.76
N SER A 197 -5.30 -13.09 4.34
CA SER A 197 -5.14 -14.06 5.41
C SER A 197 -6.08 -13.76 6.59
N ASP A 198 -6.65 -14.80 7.19
CA ASP A 198 -7.50 -14.74 8.39
C ASP A 198 -6.68 -14.84 9.70
N LEU A 199 -5.35 -14.96 9.60
CA LEU A 199 -4.44 -14.90 10.74
C LEU A 199 -4.70 -13.64 11.57
N SER A 200 -4.57 -13.76 12.89
CA SER A 200 -4.69 -12.58 13.75
C SER A 200 -3.60 -11.56 13.43
N SER A 201 -3.82 -10.28 13.79
CA SER A 201 -2.83 -9.22 13.58
C SER A 201 -1.45 -9.57 14.11
N ARG A 202 -1.40 -10.23 15.26
CA ARG A 202 -0.15 -10.67 15.87
C ARG A 202 0.54 -11.75 15.03
N GLU A 203 -0.21 -12.76 14.60
CA GLU A 203 0.31 -13.87 13.79
C GLU A 203 0.81 -13.37 12.43
N LYS A 204 0.12 -12.42 11.79
CA LYS A 204 0.58 -11.79 10.54
C LYS A 204 1.93 -11.09 10.71
N LEU A 205 2.12 -10.35 11.80
CA LEU A 205 3.38 -9.66 12.09
C LEU A 205 4.51 -10.64 12.39
N SER A 206 4.24 -11.66 13.22
CA SER A 206 5.19 -12.73 13.49
C SER A 206 5.59 -13.45 12.21
N LEU A 207 4.63 -13.76 11.33
CA LEU A 207 4.88 -14.49 10.09
C LEU A 207 5.81 -13.73 9.14
N VAL A 208 5.67 -12.40 9.03
CA VAL A 208 6.62 -11.56 8.26
C VAL A 208 8.06 -11.71 8.78
N LEU A 209 8.25 -11.66 10.10
CA LEU A 209 9.57 -11.81 10.71
C LEU A 209 10.09 -13.25 10.60
N GLU A 210 9.24 -14.26 10.74
CA GLU A 210 9.60 -15.67 10.52
C GLU A 210 10.03 -15.94 9.09
N HIS A 211 9.30 -15.41 8.11
CA HIS A 211 9.65 -15.50 6.69
C HIS A 211 11.03 -14.90 6.41
N MET A 212 11.31 -13.74 6.98
CA MET A 212 12.63 -13.11 6.88
C MET A 212 13.71 -13.80 7.73
N GLN A 213 13.33 -14.77 8.57
CA GLN A 213 14.18 -15.42 9.56
C GLN A 213 14.87 -14.38 10.45
N ALA A 214 14.08 -13.44 10.96
CA ALA A 214 14.57 -12.29 11.70
C ALA A 214 14.87 -12.65 13.17
N GLU A 215 16.12 -12.49 13.57
CA GLU A 215 16.59 -12.81 14.92
C GLU A 215 17.42 -11.68 15.52
N ILE A 216 17.24 -11.43 16.82
CA ILE A 216 18.03 -10.45 17.56
C ILE A 216 19.29 -11.16 18.05
N ASP A 217 20.46 -10.65 17.65
CA ASP A 217 21.73 -11.20 18.08
C ASP A 217 22.19 -10.69 19.45
N GLN A 218 23.37 -11.14 19.88
CA GLN A 218 23.96 -10.78 21.18
C GLN A 218 24.26 -9.29 21.36
N TYR A 219 24.32 -8.50 20.29
CA TYR A 219 24.53 -7.05 20.31
C TYR A 219 23.25 -6.27 19.99
N HIS A 220 22.11 -6.91 20.21
CA HIS A 220 20.79 -6.34 20.04
C HIS A 220 20.53 -5.84 18.61
N PHE A 221 21.16 -6.48 17.63
CA PHE A 221 20.96 -6.18 16.21
C PHE A 221 19.99 -7.20 15.62
N LEU A 222 18.98 -6.74 14.87
CA LEU A 222 18.06 -7.62 14.16
C LEU A 222 18.71 -8.10 12.86
N GLN A 223 19.23 -9.32 12.86
CA GLN A 223 19.77 -9.99 11.69
C GLN A 223 18.63 -10.59 10.86
N MET A 224 18.77 -10.56 9.54
CA MET A 224 17.89 -11.29 8.62
C MET A 224 18.59 -12.58 8.22
N GLY A 225 17.92 -13.73 8.31
CA GLY A 225 18.53 -15.00 7.94
C GLY A 225 18.91 -15.03 6.46
N THR A 226 20.06 -15.61 6.14
CA THR A 226 20.65 -15.60 4.78
C THR A 226 19.78 -16.26 3.72
N ASN A 227 18.95 -17.23 4.13
CA ASN A 227 17.96 -17.92 3.31
C ASN A 227 16.51 -17.44 3.54
N GLY A 228 16.32 -16.42 4.38
CA GLY A 228 15.02 -15.81 4.64
C GLY A 228 14.51 -15.00 3.45
N TYR A 229 13.24 -14.64 3.50
CA TYR A 229 12.61 -13.77 2.52
C TYR A 229 13.25 -12.38 2.57
N ARG A 230 13.10 -11.65 1.47
CA ARG A 230 13.63 -10.29 1.31
C ARG A 230 12.49 -9.37 0.94
N PHE A 231 12.66 -8.09 1.20
CA PHE A 231 11.77 -7.10 0.62
C PHE A 231 11.80 -7.22 -0.91
N SER A 232 10.64 -7.06 -1.53
CA SER A 232 10.57 -6.94 -2.98
C SER A 232 11.38 -5.73 -3.42
N LYS A 233 12.16 -5.87 -4.50
CA LYS A 233 12.93 -4.74 -5.06
C LYS A 233 12.04 -3.60 -5.57
N THR A 234 10.77 -3.90 -5.84
CA THR A 234 9.76 -2.93 -6.26
C THR A 234 8.94 -2.38 -5.09
N LEU A 235 9.27 -2.74 -3.84
CA LEU A 235 8.58 -2.23 -2.65
C LEU A 235 8.93 -0.75 -2.44
N GLU A 236 8.04 0.11 -2.93
CA GLU A 236 8.22 1.56 -2.88
C GLU A 236 7.81 2.18 -1.52
N PRO A 237 8.36 3.37 -1.17
CA PRO A 237 8.11 4.02 0.13
C PRO A 237 6.63 4.30 0.46
N THR A 238 5.76 4.35 -0.54
CA THR A 238 4.31 4.56 -0.35
C THR A 238 3.45 3.36 -0.74
N SER A 239 4.04 2.17 -0.83
CA SER A 239 3.33 0.93 -1.11
C SER A 239 2.23 0.64 -0.06
N ASP A 240 1.15 0.01 -0.53
CA ASP A 240 0.03 -0.42 0.33
C ASP A 240 0.46 -1.42 1.40
N PHE A 241 1.52 -2.21 1.15
CA PHE A 241 2.06 -3.13 2.15
C PHE A 241 2.33 -2.43 3.49
N TYR A 242 2.97 -1.26 3.46
CA TYR A 242 3.27 -0.49 4.67
C TYR A 242 2.01 0.00 5.38
N SER A 243 0.97 0.37 4.63
CA SER A 243 -0.33 0.78 5.17
C SER A 243 -0.97 -0.35 5.98
N PHE A 244 -1.00 -1.57 5.43
CA PHE A 244 -1.56 -2.74 6.08
C PHE A 244 -0.68 -3.24 7.23
N PHE A 245 0.64 -3.28 7.04
CA PHE A 245 1.58 -3.66 8.09
C PHE A 245 1.45 -2.77 9.33
N ARG A 246 1.40 -1.44 9.12
CA ARG A 246 1.12 -0.46 10.19
C ARG A 246 -0.22 -0.74 10.89
N GLN A 247 -1.25 -1.06 10.11
CA GLN A 247 -2.58 -1.34 10.66
C GLN A 247 -2.54 -2.54 11.60
N GLU A 248 -1.85 -3.62 11.23
CA GLU A 248 -1.70 -4.80 12.09
C GLU A 248 -0.90 -4.50 13.37
N ILE A 249 0.11 -3.62 13.29
CA ILE A 249 0.85 -3.15 14.48
C ILE A 249 -0.07 -2.38 15.43
N LEU A 250 -0.86 -1.44 14.89
CA LEU A 250 -1.82 -0.67 15.68
C LEU A 250 -2.90 -1.56 16.32
N LYS A 251 -3.34 -2.61 15.61
CA LYS A 251 -4.28 -3.61 16.15
C LYS A 251 -3.63 -4.47 17.24
N THR A 252 -2.32 -4.71 17.19
CA THR A 252 -1.61 -5.56 18.15
C THR A 252 -1.18 -4.79 19.42
N TYR A 253 -0.63 -3.58 19.27
CA TYR A 253 -0.02 -2.80 20.35
C TYR A 253 -0.82 -1.53 20.67
N LYS A 254 -1.97 -1.71 21.34
CA LYS A 254 -2.92 -0.63 21.65
C LYS A 254 -2.62 0.16 22.92
N THR A 255 -1.78 -0.39 23.80
CA THR A 255 -1.53 0.16 25.13
C THR A 255 -0.33 1.11 25.13
N LYS A 256 -0.12 1.82 26.25
CA LYS A 256 1.02 2.74 26.42
C LYS A 256 2.37 2.02 26.45
N GLU A 257 2.37 0.73 26.79
CA GLU A 257 3.56 -0.14 26.75
C GLU A 257 4.06 -0.28 25.30
N GLY A 258 3.14 -0.23 24.33
CA GLY A 258 3.47 -0.26 22.90
C GLY A 258 4.34 -1.47 22.56
N LEU A 259 5.39 -1.24 21.79
CA LEU A 259 6.33 -2.27 21.37
C LEU A 259 7.17 -2.88 22.51
N LYS A 260 7.15 -2.30 23.72
CA LYS A 260 7.85 -2.88 24.88
C LYS A 260 7.09 -4.01 25.56
N ALA A 261 5.89 -4.33 25.06
CA ALA A 261 5.03 -5.32 25.67
C ALA A 261 5.62 -6.74 25.64
N ASP A 262 6.41 -7.06 24.61
CA ASP A 262 6.94 -8.42 24.37
C ASP A 262 8.09 -8.45 23.36
N GLU A 263 8.67 -9.64 23.16
CA GLU A 263 9.75 -9.92 22.21
C GLU A 263 9.37 -9.60 20.75
N LEU A 264 8.12 -9.88 20.35
CA LEU A 264 7.65 -9.52 19.02
C LEU A 264 7.71 -8.00 18.81
N GLY A 265 7.34 -7.22 19.82
CA GLY A 265 7.39 -5.77 19.79
C GLY A 265 8.84 -5.26 19.70
N GLU A 266 9.76 -5.91 20.39
CA GLU A 266 11.20 -5.63 20.31
C GLU A 266 11.76 -5.91 18.91
N LYS A 267 11.44 -7.08 18.32
CA LYS A 267 11.81 -7.38 16.93
C LYS A 267 11.21 -6.36 15.96
N LEU A 268 9.93 -6.00 16.13
CA LEU A 268 9.26 -5.01 15.28
C LEU A 268 9.85 -3.60 15.41
N HIS A 269 10.32 -3.21 16.60
CA HIS A 269 11.04 -1.95 16.81
C HIS A 269 12.32 -1.91 15.98
N LEU A 270 13.17 -2.93 16.12
CA LEU A 270 14.41 -3.04 15.36
C LEU A 270 14.15 -3.19 13.85
N PHE A 271 13.04 -3.82 13.46
CA PHE A 271 12.65 -4.01 12.07
C PHE A 271 12.37 -2.69 11.33
N ARG A 272 12.00 -1.62 12.05
CA ARG A 272 11.78 -0.29 11.47
C ARG A 272 13.02 0.22 10.72
N SER A 273 14.22 -0.14 11.19
CA SER A 273 15.48 0.22 10.52
C SER A 273 15.64 -0.49 9.17
N HIS A 274 15.24 -1.76 9.07
CA HIS A 274 15.27 -2.48 7.79
C HIS A 274 14.25 -1.96 6.78
N ILE A 275 13.09 -1.51 7.25
CA ILE A 275 12.11 -0.78 6.41
C ILE A 275 12.72 0.52 5.88
N ASP A 276 13.42 1.27 6.73
CA ASP A 276 14.12 2.50 6.34
C ASP A 276 15.19 2.21 5.27
N LYS A 277 15.99 1.16 5.46
CA LYS A 277 16.97 0.70 4.46
C LYS A 277 16.32 0.46 3.10
N GLN A 278 15.23 -0.31 3.08
CA GLN A 278 14.51 -0.64 1.86
C GLN A 278 14.00 0.62 1.15
N ALA A 279 13.46 1.58 1.91
CA ALA A 279 12.97 2.84 1.35
C ALA A 279 14.12 3.69 0.77
N ILE A 280 15.24 3.79 1.49
CA ILE A 280 16.47 4.48 1.04
C ILE A 280 17.01 3.85 -0.24
N ASP A 281 17.20 2.53 -0.26
CA ASP A 281 17.74 1.80 -1.41
C ASP A 281 16.81 1.94 -2.62
N TYR A 282 15.49 1.86 -2.42
CA TYR A 282 14.52 2.06 -3.50
C TYR A 282 14.69 3.44 -4.16
N ILE A 283 14.82 4.51 -3.37
CA ILE A 283 15.05 5.86 -3.92
C ILE A 283 16.39 5.94 -4.66
N ARG A 284 17.45 5.37 -4.09
CA ARG A 284 18.80 5.40 -4.66
C ARG A 284 18.89 4.66 -6.00
N ASP A 285 18.22 3.52 -6.09
CA ASP A 285 18.35 2.59 -7.21
C ASP A 285 17.40 2.91 -8.38
N ASN A 286 16.27 3.59 -8.12
CA ASN A 286 15.21 3.77 -9.13
C ASN A 286 15.07 5.21 -9.63
N PHE A 287 15.79 6.17 -9.05
CA PHE A 287 15.66 7.58 -9.41
C PHE A 287 17.02 8.24 -9.66
N ASP A 288 17.10 9.01 -10.72
CA ASP A 288 18.25 9.87 -11.02
C ASP A 288 18.22 11.14 -10.19
N GLY A 289 19.40 11.73 -9.95
CA GLY A 289 19.59 12.97 -9.19
C GLY A 289 21.05 13.15 -8.77
N ALA A 290 21.49 14.39 -8.53
CA ALA A 290 22.88 14.65 -8.13
C ALA A 290 23.19 14.19 -6.71
N ASN A 291 22.15 14.05 -5.87
CA ASN A 291 22.21 13.59 -4.48
C ASN A 291 20.90 12.87 -4.10
N ASP A 292 20.88 12.21 -2.93
CA ASP A 292 19.73 11.44 -2.45
C ASP A 292 18.44 12.28 -2.33
N TYR A 293 18.54 13.54 -1.91
CA TYR A 293 17.39 14.43 -1.78
C TYR A 293 16.76 14.77 -3.14
N GLU A 294 17.56 15.01 -4.17
CA GLU A 294 17.04 15.21 -5.52
C GLU A 294 16.36 13.96 -6.07
N LYS A 295 16.92 12.78 -5.80
CA LYS A 295 16.28 11.50 -6.14
C LYS A 295 14.91 11.36 -5.44
N LEU A 296 14.83 11.72 -4.16
CA LEU A 296 13.57 11.76 -3.41
C LEU A 296 12.56 12.76 -4.00
N LEU A 297 13.02 13.96 -4.39
CA LEU A 297 12.17 14.95 -5.04
C LEU A 297 11.66 14.47 -6.41
N ASN A 298 12.47 13.72 -7.16
CA ASN A 298 12.06 13.12 -8.42
C ASN A 298 11.02 12.01 -8.21
N TYR A 299 11.19 11.15 -7.22
CA TYR A 299 10.18 10.16 -6.80
C TYR A 299 8.84 10.83 -6.47
N THR A 300 8.87 11.83 -5.57
CA THR A 300 7.65 12.51 -5.12
C THR A 300 6.95 13.26 -6.25
N ARG A 301 7.70 13.85 -7.20
CA ARG A 301 7.13 14.47 -8.41
C ARG A 301 6.49 13.43 -9.33
N GLN A 302 7.19 12.34 -9.64
CA GLN A 302 6.67 11.29 -10.52
C GLN A 302 5.39 10.65 -9.95
N LYS A 303 5.32 10.50 -8.62
CA LYS A 303 4.18 9.91 -7.92
C LYS A 303 3.12 10.92 -7.48
N ASN A 304 3.33 12.22 -7.73
CA ASN A 304 2.46 13.30 -7.28
C ASN A 304 2.19 13.27 -5.75
N ILE A 305 3.24 13.05 -4.97
CA ILE A 305 3.19 12.94 -3.50
C ILE A 305 3.65 14.25 -2.87
N LYS A 306 2.87 14.77 -1.93
CA LYS A 306 3.33 15.84 -1.02
C LYS A 306 4.11 15.25 0.14
N VAL A 307 5.14 15.95 0.60
CA VAL A 307 5.98 15.53 1.73
C VAL A 307 5.86 16.50 2.90
N ASP A 308 6.14 16.02 4.10
CA ASP A 308 6.12 16.81 5.33
C ASP A 308 7.54 17.17 5.76
N TYR A 309 7.81 18.48 5.91
CA TYR A 309 9.06 19.03 6.47
C TYR A 309 8.86 19.58 7.89
N THR A 310 7.66 19.45 8.47
CA THR A 310 7.26 20.25 9.63
C THR A 310 7.46 19.54 10.98
N THR A 311 7.72 18.25 10.99
CA THR A 311 8.09 17.52 12.21
C THR A 311 9.49 17.90 12.69
N GLY A 312 9.70 17.86 14.01
CA GLY A 312 10.96 18.32 14.61
C GLY A 312 12.13 17.38 14.30
N ALA A 313 13.28 17.94 13.95
CA ALA A 313 14.47 17.18 13.59
C ALA A 313 15.58 17.19 14.67
N VAL A 314 15.28 17.67 15.90
CA VAL A 314 16.30 17.89 16.95
C VAL A 314 17.10 16.65 17.31
N PHE A 315 16.45 15.49 17.33
CA PHE A 315 17.12 14.23 17.63
C PHE A 315 17.96 13.72 16.46
N HIS A 316 17.88 14.32 15.29
CA HIS A 316 18.67 13.98 14.10
C HIS A 316 19.79 15.01 13.86
N ASN A 317 20.00 15.90 14.83
CA ASN A 317 21.03 16.93 14.82
C ASN A 317 21.87 16.86 16.10
N ARG A 318 22.25 15.64 16.48
CA ARG A 318 23.22 15.35 17.54
C ARG A 318 24.62 15.71 17.05
N THR A 319 25.43 16.26 17.93
CA THR A 319 26.83 16.62 17.65
C THR A 319 27.78 15.89 18.59
N TYR A 320 28.96 15.53 18.08
CA TYR A 320 30.12 15.14 18.88
C TYR A 320 31.02 16.36 19.09
N GLY A 321 30.65 17.18 20.06
CA GLY A 321 31.24 18.49 20.30
C GLY A 321 30.19 19.59 20.40
N GLU A 322 30.63 20.84 20.28
CA GLU A 322 29.73 21.99 20.36
C GLU A 322 28.79 22.05 19.15
N PHE A 323 27.54 22.40 19.41
CA PHE A 323 26.55 22.63 18.37
C PHE A 323 26.72 24.03 17.77
N SER A 324 26.89 24.09 16.45
CA SER A 324 26.94 25.34 15.69
C SER A 324 25.57 25.71 15.14
N TYR A 325 25.10 24.98 14.14
CA TYR A 325 23.83 25.15 13.46
C TYR A 325 23.29 23.80 12.98
N THR A 326 21.99 23.78 12.67
CA THR A 326 21.27 22.58 12.18
C THR A 326 21.88 22.08 10.88
N GLN A 327 22.29 20.82 10.85
CA GLN A 327 22.91 20.18 9.69
C GLN A 327 21.91 19.36 8.87
N ASN A 328 20.90 18.79 9.55
CA ASN A 328 20.03 17.79 8.99
C ASN A 328 18.56 18.25 9.05
N MET A 329 17.81 17.94 8.00
CA MET A 329 16.35 18.09 7.97
C MET A 329 15.67 16.73 7.96
N LYS A 330 14.40 16.72 8.37
CA LYS A 330 13.52 15.55 8.29
C LYS A 330 12.50 15.75 7.18
N VAL A 331 12.32 14.72 6.35
CA VAL A 331 11.34 14.70 5.25
C VAL A 331 10.49 13.45 5.38
N GLN A 332 9.20 13.58 5.66
CA GLN A 332 8.30 12.43 5.79
C GLN A 332 7.41 12.26 4.58
N VAL A 333 7.20 10.99 4.20
CA VAL A 333 6.48 10.64 2.98
C VAL A 333 5.42 9.58 3.26
N PRO A 334 4.19 9.77 2.76
CA PRO A 334 3.58 11.01 2.29
C PRO A 334 3.25 11.97 3.45
N GLN A 335 2.99 13.25 3.15
CA GLN A 335 2.55 14.22 4.15
C GLN A 335 1.24 13.84 4.83
N ALA A 336 0.25 13.40 4.05
CA ALA A 336 -1.08 13.04 4.48
C ALA A 336 -1.43 11.63 3.98
N ASN A 337 -2.53 11.07 4.47
CA ASN A 337 -2.94 9.73 4.03
C ASN A 337 -3.33 9.78 2.55
N ILE A 338 -2.65 8.97 1.74
CA ILE A 338 -2.98 8.77 0.33
C ILE A 338 -3.43 7.34 0.03
N SER A 339 -3.46 6.48 1.06
CA SER A 339 -4.05 5.15 0.92
C SER A 339 -5.54 5.29 0.58
N GLY A 340 -5.97 4.63 -0.48
CA GLY A 340 -7.38 4.50 -0.84
C GLY A 340 -8.12 3.48 0.03
N ASN A 341 -7.40 2.70 0.83
CA ASN A 341 -7.96 1.56 1.56
C ASN A 341 -8.55 2.00 2.91
N TYR A 342 -9.82 1.65 3.13
CA TYR A 342 -10.55 1.99 4.34
C TYR A 342 -9.84 1.49 5.61
N GLY A 343 -9.73 2.35 6.61
CA GLY A 343 -9.13 2.01 7.91
C GLY A 343 -7.60 1.88 7.92
N THR A 344 -6.93 2.17 6.81
CA THR A 344 -5.46 2.23 6.74
C THR A 344 -4.97 3.67 6.67
N ASN A 345 -3.73 3.93 7.10
CA ASN A 345 -3.13 5.26 7.04
C ASN A 345 -1.62 5.18 6.82
N ASN A 346 -1.16 5.64 5.65
CA ASN A 346 0.28 5.69 5.33
C ASN A 346 0.92 7.05 5.59
N ALA A 347 0.19 8.04 6.09
CA ALA A 347 0.74 9.37 6.36
C ALA A 347 1.99 9.25 7.24
N ARG A 348 3.07 9.89 6.79
CA ARG A 348 4.29 10.11 7.56
C ARG A 348 4.92 8.81 8.06
N PHE A 349 4.72 7.72 7.30
CA PHE A 349 5.23 6.39 7.63
C PHE A 349 6.73 6.29 7.38
N ILE A 350 7.23 6.67 6.21
CA ILE A 350 8.68 6.74 5.95
C ILE A 350 9.20 8.12 6.31
N GLU A 351 10.37 8.17 6.94
CA GLU A 351 11.07 9.40 7.31
C GLU A 351 12.49 9.36 6.75
N TYR A 352 12.87 10.37 5.96
CA TYR A 352 14.24 10.55 5.48
C TYR A 352 14.92 11.66 6.28
N ILE A 353 16.10 11.38 6.81
CA ILE A 353 17.00 12.42 7.34
C ILE A 353 17.96 12.80 6.24
N VAL A 354 18.02 14.09 5.93
CA VAL A 354 18.80 14.62 4.82
C VAL A 354 19.77 15.64 5.38
N ASN A 355 21.06 15.49 5.07
CA ASN A 355 22.02 16.55 5.32
C ASN A 355 21.69 17.73 4.39
N ILE A 356 21.41 18.90 4.98
CA ILE A 356 20.91 20.07 4.25
C ILE A 356 21.95 20.54 3.23
N ASN A 357 23.25 20.46 3.54
CA ASN A 357 24.31 20.94 2.65
C ASN A 357 24.57 19.97 1.49
N THR A 358 24.77 18.68 1.77
CA THR A 358 25.13 17.69 0.75
C THR A 358 23.93 17.12 0.00
N GLY A 359 22.76 17.07 0.64
CA GLY A 359 21.58 16.39 0.12
C GLY A 359 21.62 14.87 0.27
N ASN A 360 22.63 14.33 0.94
CA ASN A 360 22.74 12.89 1.18
C ASN A 360 21.82 12.45 2.33
N PHE A 361 21.33 11.22 2.26
CA PHE A 361 20.64 10.62 3.40
C PHE A 361 21.61 10.32 4.53
N VAL A 362 21.19 10.66 5.75
CA VAL A 362 21.89 10.38 7.01
C VAL A 362 21.23 9.14 7.62
N SER A 363 21.91 8.00 7.53
CA SER A 363 21.33 6.72 7.94
C SER A 363 22.36 5.81 8.61
N GLU A 364 21.93 5.02 9.60
CA GLU A 364 22.80 4.02 10.23
C GLU A 364 23.32 2.96 9.22
N TRP A 365 22.61 2.77 8.11
CA TRP A 365 23.03 1.90 7.01
C TRP A 365 24.24 2.43 6.23
N ASN A 366 24.60 3.70 6.37
CA ASN A 366 25.87 4.23 5.86
C ASN A 366 27.05 3.81 6.76
N VAL A 367 26.78 3.35 7.99
CA VAL A 367 27.79 2.96 8.99
C VAL A 367 27.94 1.45 9.05
N TYR A 368 26.83 0.72 9.11
CA TYR A 368 26.83 -0.74 9.26
C TYR A 368 27.58 -1.44 8.13
N ARG A 369 28.37 -2.45 8.50
CA ARG A 369 29.19 -3.21 7.55
C ARG A 369 28.59 -4.59 7.34
N GLN A 370 28.32 -4.94 6.08
CA GLN A 370 27.88 -6.28 5.74
C GLN A 370 29.08 -7.23 5.70
N LEU A 371 28.93 -8.40 6.31
CA LEU A 371 29.90 -9.48 6.32
C LEU A 371 29.77 -10.35 5.06
N PRO A 372 30.81 -11.13 4.70
CA PRO A 372 30.79 -11.96 3.49
C PRO A 372 29.67 -13.01 3.43
N ASP A 373 29.16 -13.43 4.59
CA ASP A 373 28.04 -14.37 4.69
C ASP A 373 26.66 -13.70 4.51
N GLY A 374 26.61 -12.38 4.36
CA GLY A 374 25.41 -11.57 4.18
C GLY A 374 24.80 -11.01 5.47
N THR A 375 25.31 -11.39 6.64
CA THR A 375 24.92 -10.79 7.93
C THR A 375 25.58 -9.41 8.13
N TYR A 376 25.22 -8.68 9.19
CA TYR A 376 25.87 -7.41 9.53
C TYR A 376 26.79 -7.55 10.75
N ASP A 377 27.93 -6.87 10.70
CA ASP A 377 28.82 -6.74 11.85
C ASP A 377 28.13 -5.91 12.93
N SER A 378 27.61 -6.58 13.95
CA SER A 378 26.88 -5.94 15.04
C SER A 378 27.74 -5.59 16.25
N ASN A 379 29.04 -5.94 16.25
CA ASN A 379 29.90 -5.69 17.39
C ASN A 379 30.21 -4.19 17.52
N PRO A 380 29.74 -3.51 18.59
CA PRO A 380 29.96 -2.07 18.76
C PRO A 380 31.43 -1.67 18.84
N ASP A 381 32.34 -2.57 19.23
CA ASP A 381 33.78 -2.26 19.35
C ASP A 381 34.47 -2.05 18.00
N HIS A 382 33.87 -2.53 16.91
CA HIS A 382 34.40 -2.32 15.55
C HIS A 382 34.05 -0.93 14.97
N TYR A 383 33.27 -0.14 15.70
CA TYR A 383 32.80 1.19 15.29
C TYR A 383 33.36 2.28 16.20
N THR A 384 34.01 3.28 15.60
CA THR A 384 34.52 4.45 16.32
C THR A 384 33.39 5.42 16.64
N ILE A 385 33.55 6.25 17.69
CA ILE A 385 32.52 7.24 18.04
C ILE A 385 32.50 8.34 16.98
N GLU A 386 33.65 8.73 16.49
CA GLU A 386 33.89 9.84 15.58
C GLU A 386 33.20 9.61 14.22
N GLU A 387 33.14 8.37 13.76
CA GLU A 387 32.48 7.98 12.50
C GLU A 387 30.98 7.63 12.71
N GLY A 388 30.51 7.59 13.96
CA GLY A 388 29.16 7.16 14.33
C GLY A 388 28.07 8.22 14.15
N GLY A 389 28.36 9.36 13.52
CA GLY A 389 27.44 10.49 13.39
C GLY A 389 26.13 10.12 12.69
N ASP A 390 26.21 9.35 11.61
CA ASP A 390 25.03 8.89 10.87
C ASP A 390 24.19 7.91 11.69
N ALA A 391 24.83 6.96 12.37
CA ALA A 391 24.14 6.04 13.28
C ALA A 391 23.51 6.77 14.50
N ALA A 392 24.10 7.87 14.95
CA ALA A 392 23.50 8.71 15.99
C ALA A 392 22.33 9.56 15.46
N ASN A 393 22.37 10.00 14.21
CA ASN A 393 21.41 10.95 13.64
C ASN A 393 20.34 10.30 12.75
N THR A 394 20.43 9.01 12.48
CA THR A 394 19.44 8.27 11.69
C THR A 394 18.04 8.31 12.30
N GLU A 395 17.10 7.94 11.44
CA GLU A 395 15.70 7.67 11.76
C GLU A 395 15.35 6.19 11.51
N SER A 396 14.07 5.86 11.71
CA SER A 396 13.46 4.61 11.30
C SER A 396 11.97 4.85 10.96
N ALA A 397 11.36 4.00 10.13
CA ALA A 397 9.95 4.15 9.72
C ALA A 397 9.00 4.27 10.93
N ASN A 398 7.93 5.05 10.87
CA ASN A 398 6.98 5.24 11.96
C ASN A 398 5.79 4.27 11.90
N TYR A 399 5.52 3.58 13.00
CA TYR A 399 4.27 2.83 13.15
C TYR A 399 3.14 3.69 13.74
N GLY A 400 3.44 4.63 14.63
CA GLY A 400 2.48 5.60 15.13
C GLY A 400 2.42 6.86 14.26
N LEU A 401 1.29 7.57 14.26
CA LEU A 401 1.11 8.74 13.41
C LEU A 401 1.67 10.01 14.07
N SER A 402 2.79 10.50 13.56
CA SER A 402 3.36 11.80 13.93
C SER A 402 2.42 12.94 13.54
N LYS A 403 2.43 14.05 14.30
CA LYS A 403 1.53 15.20 14.06
C LYS A 403 2.18 16.31 13.25
N GLY A 404 3.40 16.74 13.62
CA GLY A 404 4.01 17.94 13.05
C GLY A 404 3.12 19.17 13.18
N LEU A 405 3.07 20.00 12.13
CA LEU A 405 2.12 21.12 12.02
C LEU A 405 0.79 20.72 11.36
N ASN A 406 0.58 19.43 11.10
CA ASN A 406 -0.58 18.94 10.39
C ASN A 406 -1.82 18.83 11.30
N LYS A 407 -3.00 18.95 10.69
CA LYS A 407 -4.32 18.86 11.35
C LYS A 407 -5.07 17.57 11.03
N ASP A 408 -4.44 16.68 10.28
CA ASP A 408 -5.02 15.49 9.65
C ASP A 408 -4.88 14.20 10.48
N VAL A 409 -4.45 14.29 11.75
CA VAL A 409 -4.31 13.13 12.64
C VAL A 409 -5.69 12.68 13.13
N PRO A 410 -6.19 11.49 12.73
CA PRO A 410 -7.46 10.98 13.22
C PRO A 410 -7.39 10.71 14.72
N VAL A 411 -8.53 10.88 15.42
CA VAL A 411 -8.62 10.66 16.88
C VAL A 411 -8.15 9.25 17.26
N ALA A 412 -8.51 8.23 16.46
CA ALA A 412 -8.12 6.84 16.69
C ALA A 412 -6.60 6.61 16.61
N LEU A 413 -5.86 7.48 15.94
CA LEU A 413 -4.40 7.41 15.82
C LEU A 413 -3.69 8.43 16.73
N ALA A 414 -4.43 9.22 17.49
CA ALA A 414 -3.83 10.17 18.41
C ALA A 414 -2.98 9.43 19.46
N ARG A 415 -1.80 9.98 19.75
CA ARG A 415 -0.83 9.45 20.75
C ARG A 415 -0.14 8.13 20.37
N THR A 416 -0.51 7.49 19.26
CA THR A 416 0.15 6.25 18.80
C THR A 416 1.65 6.45 18.55
N HIS A 417 2.06 7.63 18.06
CA HIS A 417 3.47 7.97 17.90
C HIS A 417 4.24 7.93 19.22
N GLY A 418 3.61 8.38 20.31
CA GLY A 418 4.22 8.35 21.64
C GLY A 418 4.46 6.91 22.14
N SER A 419 3.48 6.02 21.95
CA SER A 419 3.55 4.64 22.45
C SER A 419 4.35 3.71 21.56
N LEU A 420 4.35 3.92 20.24
CA LEU A 420 4.97 3.00 19.28
C LEU A 420 6.37 3.45 18.85
N ASP A 421 6.60 4.76 18.72
CA ASP A 421 7.83 5.25 18.10
C ASP A 421 8.76 5.98 19.09
N VAL A 422 8.21 6.63 20.13
CA VAL A 422 8.99 7.39 21.12
C VAL A 422 9.31 6.59 22.37
N SER A 423 8.32 5.88 22.93
CA SER A 423 8.50 5.01 24.09
C SER A 423 8.79 3.58 23.64
N HIS A 424 9.97 3.39 23.05
CA HIS A 424 10.34 2.16 22.34
C HIS A 424 11.27 1.22 23.15
N PRO A 425 11.40 -0.05 22.74
CA PRO A 425 12.46 -0.98 23.17
C PRO A 425 13.87 -0.43 22.93
N ALA A 426 14.91 -1.15 23.36
CA ALA A 426 16.27 -0.69 23.16
C ALA A 426 16.62 -0.62 21.66
N ASP A 427 17.36 0.43 21.26
CA ASP A 427 18.04 0.47 19.97
C ASP A 427 19.24 -0.49 19.96
N THR A 428 19.86 -0.73 18.80
CA THR A 428 21.08 -1.56 18.66
C THR A 428 22.22 -1.08 19.58
N ASP A 429 23.09 -1.98 20.00
CA ASP A 429 24.24 -1.63 20.86
C ASP A 429 25.13 -0.56 20.22
N ILE A 430 25.31 -0.61 18.90
CA ILE A 430 26.03 0.40 18.11
C ILE A 430 25.35 1.77 18.26
N ARG A 431 24.05 1.88 17.99
CA ARG A 431 23.33 3.17 18.10
C ARG A 431 23.32 3.70 19.54
N ARG A 432 23.17 2.82 20.54
CA ARG A 432 23.27 3.21 21.96
C ARG A 432 24.67 3.70 22.32
N LYS A 433 25.73 3.11 21.76
CA LYS A 433 27.11 3.58 21.90
C LYS A 433 27.27 4.99 21.31
N MET A 434 26.74 5.24 20.11
CA MET A 434 26.87 6.54 19.45
C MET A 434 26.06 7.65 20.16
N THR A 435 24.78 7.40 20.45
CA THR A 435 23.88 8.38 21.09
C THR A 435 24.25 8.73 22.53
N LYS A 436 25.13 7.96 23.18
CA LYS A 436 25.76 8.33 24.47
C LYS A 436 26.78 9.46 24.35
N LYS A 437 27.40 9.64 23.18
CA LYS A 437 28.46 10.62 22.94
C LYS A 437 27.99 11.75 22.03
N TRP A 438 27.23 11.43 20.99
CA TRP A 438 26.54 12.38 20.14
C TRP A 438 25.28 12.87 20.84
N ARG A 439 25.23 14.16 21.23
CA ARG A 439 24.11 14.72 22.01
C ARG A 439 23.35 15.77 21.21
N PRO A 440 22.01 15.80 21.32
CA PRO A 440 21.22 16.85 20.68
C PRO A 440 21.42 18.18 21.42
N ALA A 441 21.43 19.28 20.67
CA ALA A 441 21.39 20.60 21.26
C ALA A 441 20.03 20.89 21.92
N ALA A 442 20.03 21.69 22.98
CA ALA A 442 18.80 22.15 23.59
C ALA A 442 18.02 23.06 22.62
N SER A 443 16.71 22.85 22.53
CA SER A 443 15.79 23.69 21.72
C SER A 443 15.66 25.09 22.30
N LEU A 444 15.31 26.08 21.46
CA LEU A 444 15.12 27.48 21.88
C LEU A 444 14.13 27.62 23.05
N ASN A 445 13.02 26.88 23.03
CA ASN A 445 12.01 26.92 24.11
C ASN A 445 12.51 26.33 25.45
N LYS A 446 13.68 25.69 25.47
CA LYS A 446 14.38 25.21 26.66
C LYS A 446 15.61 26.05 26.99
N GLY A 447 15.75 27.24 26.40
CA GLY A 447 16.89 28.13 26.58
C GLY A 447 18.16 27.70 25.82
N GLY A 448 18.04 26.77 24.88
CA GLY A 448 19.15 26.37 24.01
C GLY A 448 19.21 27.16 22.71
N ARG A 449 19.88 26.62 21.69
CA ARG A 449 20.11 27.27 20.38
C ARG A 449 19.52 26.51 19.19
N TYR A 450 18.93 25.33 19.40
CA TYR A 450 18.44 24.51 18.31
C TYR A 450 17.11 25.02 17.75
N ALA A 451 17.08 25.23 16.44
CA ALA A 451 15.89 25.43 15.61
C ALA A 451 16.02 24.68 14.27
N ASP A 452 14.91 24.13 13.77
CA ASP A 452 14.88 23.53 12.43
C ASP A 452 15.03 24.63 11.36
N LEU A 453 15.97 24.46 10.42
CA LEU A 453 16.15 25.39 9.30
C LEU A 453 15.05 25.25 8.23
N VAL A 454 14.65 24.00 7.98
CA VAL A 454 13.69 23.64 6.93
C VAL A 454 12.34 23.35 7.58
N LYS A 455 11.32 24.13 7.21
CA LYS A 455 9.95 24.01 7.76
C LYS A 455 8.91 24.22 6.67
N LYS A 456 8.20 25.35 6.67
CA LYS A 456 7.08 25.60 5.74
C LYS A 456 7.59 25.92 4.32
N GLY A 457 8.81 26.44 4.19
CA GLY A 457 9.45 26.68 2.90
C GLY A 457 9.91 25.39 2.21
N GLY A 458 10.19 24.33 2.99
CA GLY A 458 10.56 23.02 2.46
C GLY A 458 11.79 23.14 1.56
N THR A 459 11.66 22.78 0.28
CA THR A 459 12.77 22.90 -0.68
C THR A 459 13.28 24.34 -0.86
N SER A 460 12.46 25.37 -0.62
CA SER A 460 12.95 26.76 -0.72
C SER A 460 13.89 27.11 0.45
N ASP A 461 13.62 26.61 1.65
CA ASP A 461 14.51 26.74 2.82
C ASP A 461 15.87 26.10 2.53
N VAL A 462 15.88 24.89 1.95
CA VAL A 462 17.10 24.18 1.56
C VAL A 462 17.93 24.98 0.56
N LYS A 463 17.29 25.47 -0.51
CA LYS A 463 17.97 26.25 -1.54
C LYS A 463 18.56 27.53 -0.96
N ARG A 464 17.77 28.29 -0.19
CA ARG A 464 18.23 29.53 0.42
C ARG A 464 19.40 29.32 1.36
N TRP A 465 19.36 28.28 2.19
CA TRP A 465 20.47 27.97 3.09
C TRP A 465 21.76 27.64 2.35
N ARG A 466 21.67 26.91 1.23
CA ARG A 466 22.83 26.55 0.40
C ARG A 466 23.46 27.75 -0.34
N GLU A 467 22.76 28.86 -0.47
CA GLU A 467 23.29 30.11 -1.03
C GLU A 467 24.14 30.89 -0.01
N ILE A 468 24.08 30.54 1.28
CA ILE A 468 24.92 31.16 2.30
C ILE A 468 26.30 30.49 2.28
N GLU A 469 27.33 31.32 2.10
CA GLU A 469 28.73 30.93 2.15
C GLU A 469 29.08 30.30 3.50
N ASP A 470 29.96 29.30 3.49
CA ASP A 470 30.28 28.49 4.67
C ASP A 470 30.74 29.34 5.87
N GLU A 471 31.51 30.40 5.61
CA GLU A 471 32.03 31.32 6.64
C GLU A 471 30.94 32.18 7.31
N ASP A 472 29.84 32.44 6.60
CA ASP A 472 28.74 33.30 7.08
C ASP A 472 27.60 32.51 7.75
N ARG A 473 27.58 31.17 7.61
CA ARG A 473 26.48 30.32 8.09
C ARG A 473 26.23 30.44 9.58
N LEU A 474 27.28 30.54 10.39
CA LEU A 474 27.10 30.67 11.84
C LEU A 474 26.38 31.98 12.19
N GLN A 475 26.74 33.09 11.54
CA GLN A 475 26.11 34.38 11.75
C GLN A 475 24.66 34.37 11.23
N ALA A 476 24.44 33.89 10.00
CA ALA A 476 23.10 33.78 9.42
C ALA A 476 22.16 32.92 10.29
N TYR A 477 22.67 31.83 10.88
CA TYR A 477 21.90 31.01 11.82
C TYR A 477 21.56 31.77 13.09
N ASN A 478 22.49 32.53 13.65
CA ASN A 478 22.26 33.34 14.86
C ASN A 478 21.16 34.38 14.64
N ASP A 479 21.19 35.05 13.50
CA ASP A 479 20.16 36.03 13.12
C ASP A 479 18.81 35.34 12.91
N PHE A 480 18.80 34.16 12.30
CA PHE A 480 17.59 33.36 12.11
C PHE A 480 16.92 32.97 13.43
N ILE A 481 17.69 32.43 14.39
CA ILE A 481 17.15 31.99 15.68
C ILE A 481 16.73 33.14 16.60
N ALA A 482 17.26 34.35 16.37
CA ALA A 482 16.83 35.57 17.05
C ALA A 482 15.56 36.16 16.41
N SER A 483 15.17 35.72 15.22
CA SER A 483 14.02 36.26 14.49
C SER A 483 12.68 35.69 14.96
N THR A 484 11.61 36.43 14.68
CA THR A 484 10.22 35.97 14.87
C THR A 484 9.79 34.90 13.85
N SER A 485 10.60 34.65 12.82
CA SER A 485 10.29 33.74 11.70
C SER A 485 10.87 32.35 11.89
N VAL A 486 11.54 32.08 13.01
CA VAL A 486 12.23 30.82 13.29
C VAL A 486 11.33 29.57 13.17
N GLY A 487 10.03 29.71 13.44
CA GLY A 487 9.06 28.62 13.32
C GLY A 487 8.54 28.36 11.90
N ASP A 488 8.82 29.27 10.96
CA ASP A 488 8.27 29.25 9.60
C ASP A 488 9.27 28.67 8.58
N GLY A 489 10.57 28.78 8.82
CA GLY A 489 11.64 28.31 7.93
C GLY A 489 12.61 29.41 7.52
N PHE A 490 13.80 29.02 7.08
CA PHE A 490 14.91 29.92 6.78
C PHE A 490 14.65 30.87 5.59
N ASP A 491 13.97 30.41 4.53
CA ASP A 491 13.73 31.25 3.35
C ASP A 491 12.75 32.38 3.65
N LEU A 492 11.74 32.12 4.47
CA LEU A 492 10.80 33.17 4.92
C LEU A 492 11.48 34.23 5.80
N PHE A 493 12.42 33.82 6.65
CA PHE A 493 13.26 34.76 7.40
C PHE A 493 14.05 35.68 6.47
N TYR A 494 14.73 35.09 5.48
CA TYR A 494 15.58 35.82 4.55
C TYR A 494 14.78 36.82 3.68
N GLN A 495 13.59 36.42 3.22
CA GLN A 495 12.70 37.30 2.46
C GLN A 495 12.27 38.54 3.26
N ARG A 496 12.00 38.40 4.57
CA ARG A 496 11.56 39.53 5.41
C ARG A 496 12.68 40.55 5.65
N ILE A 497 13.90 40.08 5.90
CA ILE A 497 15.06 40.98 6.05
C ILE A 497 15.26 41.82 4.79
N ASN A 498 15.21 41.19 3.61
CA ASN A 498 15.40 41.90 2.35
C ASN A 498 14.28 42.92 2.08
N GLN A 499 13.03 42.58 2.43
CA GLN A 499 11.89 43.51 2.30
C GLN A 499 12.03 44.74 3.21
N GLU A 500 12.48 44.55 4.46
CA GLU A 500 12.72 45.63 5.42
C GLU A 500 13.89 46.54 4.98
N GLN A 501 14.91 45.99 4.34
CA GLN A 501 16.01 46.78 3.75
C GLN A 501 15.56 47.59 2.53
N THR A 502 14.66 47.06 1.70
CA THR A 502 14.12 47.80 0.53
C THR A 502 13.03 48.81 0.90
N SER A 503 12.40 48.70 2.07
CA SER A 503 11.36 49.64 2.53
C SER A 503 11.92 50.84 3.31
N ASN A 504 13.18 50.78 3.70
CA ASN A 504 13.91 51.83 4.42
C ASN A 504 14.90 52.62 3.52
N ASN A 505 14.91 52.33 2.22
CA ASN A 505 15.53 53.11 1.15
C ASN A 505 14.44 53.78 0.31
#